data_AF-A0A7R9TCM6-F1
#
_entry.id   AF-A0A7R9TCM6-F1
#
_cell.length_a   1.000
_cell.length_b   1.000
_cell.length_c   1.000
_cell.angle_alpha   90.00
_cell.angle_beta   90.00
_cell.angle_gamma   90.00
#
_symmetry.space_group_name_H-M   'P 1'
#
loop_
_entity.id
_entity.type
_entity.pdbx_description
1 polymer ?
#
loop_
_entity_poly.entity_id
_entity_poly.type
_entity_poly.pdbx_seq_one_letter_code
_entity_poly.pdbx_strand_id
1 'polypeptide(L)'
;NLCERRANGAATLWRKEINMGAGTIKLLVIEARKTSAGSLQLIAMARADVDLVLHWASVTEPAGEWQSPPDGFSTTPAKSWGTQGKSWETEFEKEPAAPGWNAVTIEAPVGNDGLVFCIRTADSKTWIKDNGQDFYVFPDEARSNADVRALYKARKEAERKKRKDAERAAKQKHHDHGGQKSKHGGKSKPFVPPTMPERPGVIQRNKWNAEDVKMSQGALGAAGAGPVAGGSVQNIVNVEPECEKSLMHRYKAGADLLPGCLSDGEAGMVAMAVWFRFMAVRQLVWNNDYNIKPREISAAQLKCTEQLARIHRDEPALRDVTRLIMATIGRGGDGDVGQRIRDEILAIQQANNCKGGMMEEWHQKLHNNTSPDDVPICEALLLFIASDCDINVYWEHLHANGIDAERMASYDRKITGLPSFKPEQYEGLTRDLKEYLRTLKAVHSGADLDSASESVLGYHQDACKGKEINIAPIDEVATPRMRELLHSARGFRDLNEPLHSLEAMLEARRELWPWTKPNGNDNGRLKDIIYLDLALESAVRQVIEGALGSMATRAPVDVLKITGLALENLALSTGGNDELVICLREWDNIVNAAMGGG
;
A
#
# COMPACT_ATOMS: atom_id res chain seq x y z
N ASN A 1 5.82 43.07 28.10
CA ASN A 1 5.38 42.19 27.00
C ASN A 1 6.58 42.00 26.08
N LEU A 2 7.07 40.76 25.88
CA LEU A 2 8.32 40.51 25.16
C LEU A 2 8.22 40.89 23.67
N CYS A 3 7.06 40.67 23.04
CA CYS A 3 6.82 41.06 21.65
C CYS A 3 6.89 42.59 21.44
N GLU A 4 6.50 43.40 22.42
CA GLU A 4 6.58 44.88 22.32
C GLU A 4 8.01 45.38 22.12
N ARG A 5 9.01 44.67 22.64
CA ARG A 5 10.42 45.06 22.48
C ARG A 5 10.92 44.88 21.05
N ARG A 6 10.28 43.97 20.29
CA ARG A 6 10.60 43.67 18.88
C ARG A 6 9.67 44.38 17.90
N ALA A 7 8.62 45.02 18.41
CA ALA A 7 7.58 45.62 17.59
C ALA A 7 8.02 46.86 16.82
N ASN A 8 9.05 47.57 17.30
CA ASN A 8 9.51 48.83 16.69
C ASN A 8 8.37 49.85 16.44
N GLY A 9 7.40 49.91 17.36
CA GLY A 9 6.23 50.80 17.25
C GLY A 9 5.09 50.28 16.36
N ALA A 10 5.18 49.04 15.84
CA ALA A 10 4.10 48.40 15.10
C ALA A 10 2.89 48.10 16.01
N ALA A 11 1.69 48.38 15.50
CA ALA A 11 0.43 48.19 16.22
C ALA A 11 -0.03 46.73 16.14
N THR A 12 -0.41 46.13 17.28
CA THR A 12 -0.91 44.75 17.34
C THR A 12 -2.22 44.59 16.58
N LEU A 13 -2.28 43.60 15.69
CA LEU A 13 -3.52 43.17 15.02
C LEU A 13 -4.18 42.05 15.80
N TRP A 14 -3.43 40.99 16.10
CA TRP A 14 -3.88 39.88 16.92
C TRP A 14 -2.69 39.12 17.52
N ARG A 15 -2.99 38.30 18.54
CA ARG A 15 -2.01 37.49 19.28
C ARG A 15 -2.57 36.10 19.54
N LYS A 16 -1.78 35.07 19.26
CA LYS A 16 -2.09 33.66 19.56
C LYS A 16 -1.00 33.06 20.46
N GLU A 17 -1.42 32.41 21.53
CA GLU A 17 -0.53 31.64 22.41
C GLU A 17 -0.90 30.17 22.35
N ILE A 18 0.09 29.32 22.10
CA ILE A 18 -0.11 27.89 21.85
C ILE A 18 0.77 27.11 22.82
N ASN A 19 0.14 26.40 23.75
CA ASN A 19 0.83 25.46 24.63
C ASN A 19 1.10 24.17 23.85
N MET A 20 2.39 23.89 23.63
CA MET A 20 2.86 22.78 22.79
C MET A 20 3.18 21.52 23.63
N GLY A 21 3.00 21.56 24.95
CA GLY A 21 3.22 20.43 25.85
C GLY A 21 4.71 20.13 26.13
N ALA A 22 5.06 18.86 26.30
CA ALA A 22 6.42 18.40 26.61
C ALA A 22 7.32 18.25 25.36
N GLY A 23 6.93 18.82 24.22
CA GLY A 23 7.68 18.77 22.97
C GLY A 23 8.88 19.73 22.92
N THR A 24 9.56 19.76 21.77
CA THR A 24 10.73 20.60 21.49
C THR A 24 10.51 22.08 21.77
N ILE A 25 9.33 22.59 21.40
CA ILE A 25 8.83 23.90 21.83
C ILE A 25 7.81 23.64 22.93
N LYS A 26 7.97 24.31 24.08
CA LYS A 26 7.03 24.20 25.22
C LYS A 26 5.87 25.19 25.10
N LEU A 27 6.16 26.39 24.60
CA LEU A 27 5.19 27.46 24.41
C LEU A 27 5.56 28.25 23.15
N LEU A 28 4.59 28.50 22.28
CA LEU A 28 4.73 29.31 21.08
C LEU A 28 3.79 30.51 21.15
N VAL A 29 4.31 31.71 20.93
CA VAL A 29 3.54 32.96 20.83
C VAL A 29 3.72 33.52 19.44
N ILE A 30 2.61 33.83 18.77
CA ILE A 30 2.58 34.41 17.43
C ILE A 30 1.81 35.74 17.53
N GLU A 31 2.43 36.84 17.13
CA GLU A 31 1.76 38.13 16.96
C GLU A 31 1.83 38.58 15.50
N ALA A 32 0.68 38.98 14.98
CA ALA A 32 0.59 39.79 13.78
C ALA A 32 0.47 41.26 14.18
N ARG A 33 1.27 42.11 13.58
CA ARG A 33 1.28 43.55 13.79
C ARG A 33 1.30 44.30 12.47
N LYS A 34 0.95 45.58 12.50
CA LYS A 34 1.03 46.49 11.35
C LYS A 34 2.03 47.59 11.65
N THR A 35 3.05 47.70 10.79
CA THR A 35 4.05 48.76 10.91
C THR A 35 3.46 50.11 10.49
N SER A 36 4.12 51.21 10.85
CA SER A 36 3.73 52.56 10.40
C SER A 36 3.79 52.73 8.87
N ALA A 37 4.66 51.96 8.20
CA ALA A 37 4.75 51.88 6.74
C ALA A 37 3.65 51.00 6.11
N GLY A 38 2.82 50.34 6.92
CA GLY A 38 1.71 49.50 6.46
C GLY A 38 2.07 48.04 6.17
N SER A 39 3.32 47.63 6.37
CA SER A 39 3.77 46.24 6.24
C SER A 39 3.18 45.36 7.34
N LEU A 40 2.98 44.07 7.03
CA LEU A 40 2.67 43.06 8.03
C LEU A 40 3.95 42.67 8.76
N GLN A 41 3.92 42.70 10.09
CA GLN A 41 4.99 42.25 10.94
C GLN A 41 4.54 40.98 11.69
N LEU A 42 5.22 39.87 11.44
CA LEU A 42 5.11 38.63 12.19
C LEU A 42 6.17 38.63 13.28
N ILE A 43 5.77 38.45 14.54
CA ILE A 43 6.68 38.13 15.65
C ILE A 43 6.34 36.72 16.14
N ALA A 44 7.28 35.79 16.00
CA ALA A 44 7.15 34.45 16.57
C ALA A 44 8.15 34.27 17.72
N MET A 45 7.65 33.92 18.90
CA MET A 45 8.46 33.64 20.08
C MET A 45 8.23 32.21 20.56
N ALA A 46 9.30 31.45 20.72
CA ALA A 46 9.25 30.05 21.11
C ALA A 46 10.11 29.81 22.36
N ARG A 47 9.52 29.18 23.38
CA ARG A 47 10.27 28.68 24.54
C ARG A 47 10.81 27.29 24.23
N ALA A 48 12.10 27.20 23.97
CA ALA A 48 12.77 25.97 23.53
C ALA A 48 14.23 25.95 24.01
N ASP A 49 14.74 24.74 24.26
CA ASP A 49 16.12 24.51 24.73
C ASP A 49 17.09 24.22 23.56
N VAL A 50 16.59 24.29 22.31
CA VAL A 50 17.32 24.04 21.06
C VAL A 50 17.22 25.24 20.12
N ASP A 51 18.16 25.35 19.18
CA ASP A 51 18.12 26.38 18.14
C ASP A 51 17.04 26.06 17.09
N LEU A 52 16.34 27.11 16.64
CA LEU A 52 15.17 27.01 15.77
C LEU A 52 15.36 27.82 14.49
N VAL A 53 14.72 27.37 13.42
CA VAL A 53 14.65 28.05 12.12
C VAL A 53 13.19 28.19 11.71
N LEU A 54 12.81 29.40 11.31
CA LEU A 54 11.52 29.70 10.72
C LEU A 54 11.60 29.38 9.22
N HIS A 55 10.82 28.44 8.74
CA HIS A 55 10.69 28.13 7.32
C HIS A 55 9.38 28.76 6.81
N TRP A 56 9.46 29.79 5.97
CA TRP A 56 8.35 30.67 5.69
C TRP A 56 8.27 31.13 4.23
N ALA A 57 7.10 31.60 3.83
CA ALA A 57 6.79 32.12 2.50
C ALA A 57 5.63 33.13 2.57
N SER A 58 5.33 33.78 1.45
CA SER A 58 4.11 34.57 1.27
C SER A 58 2.95 33.69 0.82
N VAL A 59 1.72 34.13 1.05
CA VAL A 59 0.53 33.43 0.57
C VAL A 59 -0.64 34.41 0.39
N THR A 60 -1.42 34.24 -0.67
CA THR A 60 -2.54 35.16 -0.99
C THR A 60 -3.83 34.84 -0.22
N GLU A 61 -4.08 33.56 0.04
CA GLU A 61 -5.29 33.07 0.71
C GLU A 61 -4.98 31.92 1.69
N PRO A 62 -5.79 31.72 2.75
CA PRO A 62 -5.66 30.52 3.57
C PRO A 62 -5.75 29.27 2.70
N ALA A 63 -4.88 28.28 2.94
CA ALA A 63 -4.73 27.09 2.07
C ALA A 63 -4.26 27.38 0.63
N GLY A 64 -3.75 28.59 0.35
CA GLY A 64 -3.20 28.98 -0.94
C GLY A 64 -1.80 28.41 -1.20
N GLU A 65 -1.35 28.54 -2.45
CA GLU A 65 0.02 28.19 -2.82
C GLU A 65 1.03 29.15 -2.18
N TRP A 66 2.14 28.59 -1.72
CA TRP A 66 3.27 29.37 -1.22
C TRP A 66 3.86 30.20 -2.36
N GLN A 67 4.29 31.41 -2.03
CA GLN A 67 4.90 32.38 -2.94
C GLN A 67 6.17 32.91 -2.33
N SER A 68 7.14 33.28 -3.17
CA SER A 68 8.36 33.91 -2.69
C SER A 68 8.02 35.15 -1.83
N PRO A 69 8.80 35.43 -0.77
CA PRO A 69 8.70 36.68 -0.02
C PRO A 69 8.65 37.89 -0.95
N PRO A 70 7.80 38.90 -0.67
CA PRO A 70 7.71 40.08 -1.52
C PRO A 70 9.02 40.87 -1.48
N ASP A 71 9.34 41.57 -2.56
CA ASP A 71 10.47 42.49 -2.57
C ASP A 71 10.34 43.52 -1.43
N GLY A 72 11.45 43.76 -0.72
CA GLY A 72 11.49 44.71 0.40
C GLY A 72 11.08 44.14 1.77
N PHE A 73 10.98 42.81 1.92
CA PHE A 73 10.88 42.20 3.25
C PHE A 73 12.17 42.40 4.06
N SER A 74 12.05 42.38 5.39
CA SER A 74 13.19 42.38 6.30
C SER A 74 12.97 41.42 7.46
N THR A 75 14.07 40.97 8.08
CA THR A 75 14.03 39.99 9.17
C THR A 75 14.93 40.40 10.33
N THR A 76 14.53 40.02 11.54
CA THR A 76 15.34 40.14 12.75
C THR A 76 15.35 38.77 13.45
N PRO A 77 16.50 38.11 13.59
CA PRO A 77 17.83 38.53 13.13
C PRO A 77 17.93 38.61 11.60
N ALA A 78 18.88 39.40 11.09
CA ALA A 78 19.16 39.53 9.65
C ALA A 78 19.90 38.31 9.08
N LYS A 79 19.33 37.12 9.29
CA LYS A 79 19.88 35.82 8.92
C LYS A 79 18.83 35.02 8.16
N SER A 80 18.61 35.41 6.92
CA SER A 80 17.62 34.76 6.05
C SER A 80 18.23 34.28 4.73
N TRP A 81 17.81 33.12 4.26
CA TRP A 81 18.26 32.53 2.98
C TRP A 81 17.11 31.85 2.25
N GLY A 82 17.17 31.84 0.92
CA GLY A 82 16.20 31.11 0.09
C GLY A 82 16.47 29.60 0.09
N THR A 83 15.42 28.80 -0.09
CA THR A 83 15.52 27.35 -0.29
C THR A 83 15.36 26.99 -1.78
N GLN A 84 15.43 25.71 -2.14
CA GLN A 84 15.11 25.26 -3.50
C GLN A 84 13.57 25.32 -3.72
N GLY A 85 13.03 26.53 -3.95
CA GLY A 85 11.61 26.73 -4.15
C GLY A 85 11.15 28.17 -3.91
N LYS A 86 9.89 28.31 -3.46
CA LYS A 86 9.24 29.59 -3.16
C LYS A 86 9.34 29.99 -1.67
N SER A 87 10.12 29.26 -0.86
CA SER A 87 10.26 29.50 0.58
C SER A 87 11.63 30.01 0.97
N TRP A 88 11.67 30.63 2.14
CA TRP A 88 12.86 31.18 2.77
C TRP A 88 12.95 30.66 4.20
N GLU A 89 14.16 30.68 4.72
CA GLU A 89 14.44 30.32 6.09
C GLU A 89 15.06 31.49 6.84
N THR A 90 14.71 31.63 8.12
CA THR A 90 15.27 32.65 9.02
C THR A 90 15.57 32.03 10.38
N GLU A 91 16.79 32.20 10.89
CA GLU A 91 17.13 31.74 12.24
C GLU A 91 16.35 32.50 13.32
N PHE A 92 15.99 31.80 14.40
CA PHE A 92 15.58 32.47 15.63
C PHE A 92 16.83 32.96 16.38
N GLU A 93 16.72 34.09 17.07
CA GLU A 93 17.74 34.55 18.03
C GLU A 93 17.27 34.36 19.47
N LYS A 94 18.20 34.17 20.40
CA LYS A 94 17.89 34.09 21.83
C LYS A 94 17.45 35.46 22.35
N GLU A 95 16.35 35.51 23.10
CA GLU A 95 15.82 36.75 23.69
C GLU A 95 16.62 37.12 24.95
N PRO A 96 17.47 38.16 24.92
CA PRO A 96 18.36 38.48 26.04
C PRO A 96 17.59 38.85 27.32
N ALA A 97 16.39 39.38 27.17
CA ALA A 97 15.54 39.77 28.29
C ALA A 97 14.75 38.61 28.93
N ALA A 98 14.73 37.44 28.29
CA ALA A 98 13.96 36.29 28.75
C ALA A 98 14.71 34.98 28.41
N PRO A 99 15.62 34.54 29.29
CA PRO A 99 16.35 33.29 29.09
C PRO A 99 15.43 32.10 28.77
N GLY A 100 15.81 31.30 27.78
CA GLY A 100 15.02 30.16 27.28
C GLY A 100 13.96 30.51 26.23
N TRP A 101 13.81 31.79 25.87
CA TRP A 101 13.01 32.21 24.73
C TRP A 101 13.89 32.46 23.51
N ASN A 102 13.40 32.02 22.35
CA ASN A 102 13.95 32.30 21.04
C ASN A 102 12.91 33.09 20.26
N ALA A 103 13.32 34.06 19.45
CA ALA A 103 12.39 34.90 18.72
C ALA A 103 12.89 35.27 17.32
N VAL A 104 11.94 35.44 16.42
CA VAL A 104 12.16 35.92 15.05
C VAL A 104 11.08 36.93 14.70
N THR A 105 11.46 37.98 13.99
CA THR A 105 10.56 38.99 13.44
C THR A 105 10.71 39.02 11.92
N ILE A 106 9.59 38.99 11.21
CA ILE A 106 9.53 39.18 9.76
C ILE A 106 8.65 40.40 9.48
N GLU A 107 9.15 41.37 8.71
CA GLU A 107 8.36 42.49 8.20
C GLU A 107 8.27 42.36 6.69
N ALA A 108 7.05 42.25 6.15
CA ALA A 108 6.84 42.03 4.72
C ALA A 108 5.70 42.92 4.17
N PRO A 109 5.91 43.62 3.04
CA PRO A 109 4.89 44.44 2.38
C PRO A 109 3.88 43.58 1.57
N VAL A 110 3.09 42.76 2.27
CA VAL A 110 2.12 41.80 1.67
C VAL A 110 0.74 42.40 1.38
N GLY A 111 0.45 43.64 1.79
CA GLY A 111 -0.86 44.25 1.60
C GLY A 111 -1.98 43.49 2.33
N ASN A 112 -2.91 42.89 1.59
CA ASN A 112 -3.99 42.04 2.12
C ASN A 112 -3.63 40.54 2.12
N ASP A 113 -2.49 40.17 1.55
CA ASP A 113 -1.97 38.81 1.59
C ASP A 113 -1.34 38.52 2.96
N GLY A 114 -0.81 37.32 3.14
CA GLY A 114 -0.28 36.85 4.41
C GLY A 114 1.06 36.17 4.28
N LEU A 115 1.56 35.73 5.43
CA LEU A 115 2.72 34.87 5.55
C LEU A 115 2.27 33.48 5.98
N VAL A 116 2.94 32.46 5.46
CA VAL A 116 2.80 31.07 5.89
C VAL A 116 4.14 30.59 6.42
N PHE A 117 4.14 29.82 7.52
CA PHE A 117 5.39 29.30 8.07
C PHE A 117 5.22 27.98 8.83
N CYS A 118 6.31 27.25 8.95
CA CYS A 118 6.52 26.23 9.98
C CYS A 118 7.85 26.50 10.69
N ILE A 119 8.07 25.86 11.84
CA ILE A 119 9.32 26.00 12.60
C ILE A 119 10.03 24.65 12.55
N ARG A 120 11.33 24.62 12.31
CA ARG A 120 12.14 23.40 12.42
C ARG A 120 13.28 23.58 13.40
N THR A 121 13.78 22.47 13.93
CA THR A 121 15.05 22.46 14.65
C THR A 121 16.21 22.75 13.69
N ALA A 122 17.28 23.36 14.20
CA ALA A 122 18.46 23.69 13.39
C ALA A 122 19.08 22.45 12.71
N ASP A 123 18.98 21.27 13.34
CA ASP A 123 19.42 19.97 12.79
C ASP A 123 18.44 19.31 11.80
N SER A 124 17.33 19.99 11.50
CA SER A 124 16.26 19.55 10.58
C SER A 124 15.54 18.24 10.95
N LYS A 125 15.72 17.72 12.18
CA LYS A 125 15.08 16.46 12.61
C LYS A 125 13.63 16.61 13.05
N THR A 126 13.20 17.80 13.46
CA THR A 126 11.85 18.02 13.97
C THR A 126 11.23 19.25 13.35
N TRP A 127 10.00 19.10 12.84
CA TRP A 127 9.16 20.17 12.31
C TRP A 127 7.96 20.40 13.20
N ILE A 128 7.73 21.65 13.59
CA ILE A 128 6.64 22.11 14.42
C ILE A 128 5.60 22.81 13.54
N LYS A 129 4.37 22.35 13.66
CA LYS A 129 3.18 22.71 12.87
C LYS A 129 1.94 22.85 13.78
N ASP A 130 0.93 23.59 13.35
CA ASP A 130 -0.37 23.73 14.05
C ASP A 130 -1.23 22.49 13.81
N ASN A 131 -1.19 21.49 14.70
CA ASN A 131 -1.92 20.22 14.55
C ASN A 131 -1.73 19.54 13.17
N GLY A 132 -0.49 19.59 12.66
CA GLY A 132 -0.10 19.04 11.36
C GLY A 132 -0.34 19.97 10.16
N GLN A 133 -0.71 21.24 10.38
CA GLN A 133 -0.85 22.28 9.36
C GLN A 133 0.22 23.36 9.52
N ASP A 134 0.53 24.08 8.45
CA ASP A 134 1.40 25.24 8.53
C ASP A 134 0.69 26.41 9.26
N PHE A 135 1.44 27.28 9.90
CA PHE A 135 0.91 28.48 10.54
C PHE A 135 0.66 29.55 9.49
N TYR A 136 -0.48 30.23 9.59
CA TYR A 136 -0.85 31.32 8.69
C TYR A 136 -0.97 32.63 9.45
N VAL A 137 -0.47 33.71 8.85
CA VAL A 137 -0.45 35.04 9.42
C VAL A 137 -0.96 36.04 8.39
N PHE A 138 -2.20 36.48 8.57
CA PHE A 138 -2.82 37.53 7.79
C PHE A 138 -3.07 38.76 8.66
N PRO A 139 -3.27 39.95 8.06
CA PRO A 139 -3.72 41.12 8.81
C PRO A 139 -5.07 40.89 9.53
N ASP A 140 -5.91 40.01 8.97
CA ASP A 140 -7.17 39.56 9.55
C ASP A 140 -6.98 38.25 10.34
N GLU A 141 -7.36 38.26 11.62
CA GLU A 141 -7.28 37.10 12.51
C GLU A 141 -8.17 35.95 12.03
N ALA A 142 -9.36 36.23 11.50
CA ALA A 142 -10.30 35.21 11.06
C ALA A 142 -9.72 34.38 9.90
N ARG A 143 -8.96 35.03 9.00
CA ARG A 143 -8.23 34.35 7.92
C ARG A 143 -7.05 33.54 8.44
N SER A 144 -6.36 34.04 9.46
CA SER A 144 -5.23 33.37 10.11
C SER A 144 -5.64 32.09 10.85
N ASN A 145 -6.88 32.07 11.37
CA ASN A 145 -7.46 30.95 12.10
C ASN A 145 -8.46 30.11 11.28
N ALA A 146 -8.55 30.33 9.96
CA ALA A 146 -9.47 29.58 9.12
C ALA A 146 -9.15 28.08 9.11
N ASP A 147 -10.16 27.21 9.09
CA ASP A 147 -9.96 25.76 8.95
C ASP A 147 -9.49 25.42 7.53
N VAL A 148 -8.16 25.37 7.37
CA VAL A 148 -7.46 25.07 6.11
C VAL A 148 -7.90 23.73 5.52
N ARG A 149 -8.18 22.72 6.36
CA ARG A 149 -8.64 21.39 5.92
C ARG A 149 -10.06 21.46 5.35
N ALA A 150 -10.96 22.18 6.02
CA ALA A 150 -12.33 22.37 5.54
C ALA A 150 -12.35 23.16 4.21
N LEU A 151 -11.53 24.21 4.09
CA LEU A 151 -11.40 25.01 2.86
C LEU A 151 -10.86 24.16 1.69
N TYR A 152 -9.82 23.38 1.92
CA TYR A 152 -9.27 22.48 0.90
C TYR A 152 -10.30 21.45 0.43
N LYS A 153 -11.04 20.84 1.37
CA LYS A 153 -12.11 19.89 1.08
C LYS A 153 -13.23 20.52 0.24
N ALA A 154 -13.69 21.72 0.62
CA ALA A 154 -14.72 22.44 -0.11
C ALA A 154 -14.28 22.81 -1.53
N ARG A 155 -13.02 23.21 -1.73
CA ARG A 155 -12.46 23.54 -3.06
C ARG A 155 -12.40 22.31 -3.97
N LYS A 156 -11.91 21.18 -3.46
CA LYS A 156 -11.91 19.88 -4.16
C LYS A 156 -13.33 19.43 -4.54
N GLU A 157 -14.30 19.59 -3.66
CA GLU A 157 -15.70 19.25 -3.93
C GLU A 157 -16.32 20.15 -5.03
N ALA A 158 -16.03 21.45 -5.00
CA ALA A 158 -16.49 22.40 -6.02
C ALA A 158 -15.87 22.13 -7.40
N GLU A 159 -14.57 21.78 -7.46
CA GLU A 159 -13.89 21.37 -8.69
C GLU A 159 -14.45 20.06 -9.24
N ARG A 160 -14.71 19.07 -8.38
CA ARG A 160 -15.35 17.80 -8.77
C ARG A 160 -16.75 18.03 -9.34
N LYS A 161 -17.51 18.98 -8.79
CA LYS A 161 -18.82 19.37 -9.31
C LYS A 161 -18.71 20.02 -10.69
N LYS A 162 -17.81 21.00 -10.85
CA LYS A 162 -17.53 21.64 -12.15
C LYS A 162 -17.09 20.63 -13.23
N ARG A 163 -16.24 19.67 -12.88
CA ARG A 163 -15.78 18.62 -13.82
C ARG A 163 -16.92 17.70 -14.26
N LYS A 164 -17.78 17.29 -13.32
CA LYS A 164 -18.99 16.50 -13.64
C LYS A 164 -19.96 17.26 -14.53
N ASP A 165 -20.14 18.55 -14.30
CA ASP A 165 -21.02 19.40 -15.12
C ASP A 165 -20.44 19.60 -16.53
N ALA A 166 -19.12 19.77 -16.64
CA ALA A 166 -18.42 19.84 -17.92
C ALA A 166 -18.46 18.52 -18.71
N GLU A 167 -18.28 17.37 -18.04
CA GLU A 167 -18.42 16.04 -18.66
C GLU A 167 -19.86 15.76 -19.15
N ARG A 168 -20.87 16.18 -18.38
CA ARG A 168 -22.28 16.09 -18.80
C ARG A 168 -22.53 16.95 -20.04
N ALA A 169 -22.02 18.19 -20.07
CA ALA A 169 -22.13 19.07 -21.22
C ALA A 169 -21.39 18.52 -22.47
N ALA A 170 -20.23 17.86 -22.28
CA ALA A 170 -19.48 17.23 -23.37
C ALA A 170 -20.17 15.98 -23.93
N LYS A 171 -20.76 15.14 -23.07
CA LYS A 171 -21.55 13.97 -23.49
C LYS A 171 -22.81 14.36 -24.26
N GLN A 172 -23.43 15.48 -23.91
CA GLN A 172 -24.59 16.01 -24.63
C GLN A 172 -24.23 16.46 -26.06
N LYS A 173 -23.03 17.01 -26.26
CA LYS A 173 -22.52 17.42 -27.59
C LYS A 173 -22.09 16.24 -28.46
N HIS A 174 -21.64 15.14 -27.87
CA HIS A 174 -21.21 13.94 -28.62
C HIS A 174 -22.35 13.07 -29.14
N HIS A 175 -23.59 13.26 -28.64
CA HIS A 175 -24.74 12.48 -29.09
C HIS A 175 -25.33 12.98 -30.44
N ASP A 176 -24.95 14.18 -30.88
CA ASP A 176 -25.45 14.77 -32.14
C ASP A 176 -24.60 14.43 -33.37
N HIS A 177 -23.34 14.00 -33.23
CA HIS A 177 -22.43 13.77 -34.38
C HIS A 177 -21.61 12.48 -34.20
N GLY A 178 -22.10 11.33 -34.69
CA GLY A 178 -21.32 10.10 -34.69
C GLY A 178 -22.06 8.89 -35.25
N GLY A 179 -22.07 8.78 -36.58
CA GLY A 179 -22.65 7.67 -37.34
C GLY A 179 -22.02 6.30 -37.09
N GLN A 180 -22.83 5.28 -37.41
CA GLN A 180 -22.59 3.85 -37.29
C GLN A 180 -21.20 3.40 -37.80
N LYS A 181 -20.48 2.66 -36.96
CA LYS A 181 -19.45 1.72 -37.40
C LYS A 181 -19.74 0.30 -36.89
N SER A 182 -19.48 -0.62 -37.81
CA SER A 182 -19.70 -2.06 -37.80
C SER A 182 -19.41 -2.78 -36.47
N LYS A 183 -20.40 -3.58 -36.03
CA LYS A 183 -20.30 -4.57 -34.96
C LYS A 183 -19.66 -5.83 -35.52
N HIS A 184 -18.48 -6.20 -35.02
CA HIS A 184 -17.97 -7.56 -35.01
C HIS A 184 -17.41 -7.87 -33.62
N GLY A 185 -17.81 -9.01 -33.05
CA GLY A 185 -17.39 -9.52 -31.74
C GLY A 185 -18.33 -9.12 -30.62
N GLY A 186 -19.17 -10.05 -30.14
CA GLY A 186 -20.00 -9.86 -28.96
C GLY A 186 -19.12 -9.61 -27.74
N LYS A 187 -18.95 -8.35 -27.34
CA LYS A 187 -18.34 -8.00 -26.06
C LYS A 187 -19.31 -8.42 -24.96
N SER A 188 -18.84 -9.28 -24.05
CA SER A 188 -19.51 -9.50 -22.77
C SER A 188 -19.66 -8.13 -22.08
N LYS A 189 -20.83 -7.89 -21.46
CA LYS A 189 -21.05 -6.65 -20.72
C LYS A 189 -19.97 -6.52 -19.61
N PRO A 190 -19.41 -5.33 -19.37
CA PRO A 190 -18.49 -5.11 -18.26
C PRO A 190 -19.10 -5.58 -16.94
N PHE A 191 -18.37 -6.38 -16.17
CA PHE A 191 -18.81 -6.74 -14.83
C PHE A 191 -18.77 -5.51 -13.93
N VAL A 192 -19.90 -5.21 -13.28
CA VAL A 192 -20.00 -4.12 -12.30
C VAL A 192 -20.17 -4.76 -10.93
N PRO A 193 -19.15 -4.66 -10.05
CA PRO A 193 -19.28 -5.14 -8.68
C PRO A 193 -20.44 -4.42 -7.96
N PRO A 194 -21.16 -5.12 -7.06
CA PRO A 194 -22.17 -4.46 -6.24
C PRO A 194 -21.51 -3.41 -5.33
N THR A 195 -22.24 -2.30 -5.09
CA THR A 195 -21.79 -1.26 -4.18
C THR A 195 -21.79 -1.77 -2.74
N MET A 196 -20.63 -1.74 -2.09
CA MET A 196 -20.52 -2.06 -0.66
C MET A 196 -20.80 -0.81 0.19
N PRO A 197 -21.23 -0.98 1.46
CA PRO A 197 -21.32 0.12 2.41
C PRO A 197 -20.00 0.90 2.55
N GLU A 198 -20.09 2.16 2.96
CA GLU A 198 -18.91 3.03 3.11
C GLU A 198 -18.05 2.63 4.32
N ARG A 199 -18.65 1.97 5.32
CA ARG A 199 -17.99 1.49 6.53
C ARG A 199 -18.10 -0.03 6.64
N PRO A 200 -17.05 -0.71 7.13
CA PRO A 200 -17.10 -2.15 7.38
C PRO A 200 -18.13 -2.47 8.48
N GLY A 201 -18.81 -3.60 8.34
CA GLY A 201 -19.75 -4.12 9.33
C GLY A 201 -19.06 -5.14 10.24
N VAL A 202 -19.33 -5.09 11.54
CA VAL A 202 -18.83 -6.11 12.48
C VAL A 202 -19.45 -7.46 12.11
N ILE A 203 -18.59 -8.46 11.89
CA ILE A 203 -19.02 -9.78 11.44
C ILE A 203 -19.52 -10.60 12.62
N GLN A 204 -20.79 -11.00 12.57
CA GLN A 204 -21.26 -12.09 13.41
C GLN A 204 -20.75 -13.41 12.83
N ARG A 205 -19.88 -14.09 13.59
CA ARG A 205 -19.33 -15.39 13.20
C ARG A 205 -20.37 -16.50 13.31
N ASN A 206 -20.33 -17.46 12.40
CA ASN A 206 -21.11 -18.69 12.55
C ASN A 206 -20.52 -19.54 13.69
N LYS A 207 -21.37 -20.37 14.30
CA LYS A 207 -20.91 -21.38 15.26
C LYS A 207 -20.35 -22.57 14.49
N TRP A 208 -19.03 -22.64 14.41
CA TRP A 208 -18.31 -23.76 13.80
C TRP A 208 -17.95 -24.81 14.84
N ASN A 209 -17.91 -26.08 14.44
CA ASN A 209 -17.28 -27.11 15.26
C ASN A 209 -15.78 -27.12 14.96
N ALA A 210 -14.95 -27.20 16.01
CA ALA A 210 -13.49 -27.36 15.85
C ALA A 210 -13.16 -28.64 15.05
N GLU A 211 -13.96 -29.69 15.18
CA GLU A 211 -13.80 -30.94 14.42
C GLU A 211 -14.02 -30.76 12.91
N ASP A 212 -14.70 -29.69 12.46
CA ASP A 212 -14.97 -29.46 11.03
C ASP A 212 -13.68 -29.19 10.23
N VAL A 213 -12.61 -28.73 10.90
CA VAL A 213 -11.29 -28.45 10.29
C VAL A 213 -10.28 -29.55 10.55
N LYS A 214 -10.70 -30.65 11.17
CA LYS A 214 -9.82 -31.77 11.44
C LYS A 214 -9.32 -32.41 10.14
N MET A 215 -8.00 -32.56 10.05
CA MET A 215 -7.27 -33.16 8.96
C MET A 215 -6.30 -34.19 9.53
N SER A 216 -6.63 -35.49 9.43
CA SER A 216 -5.77 -36.56 9.93
C SER A 216 -4.55 -36.86 9.04
N GLN A 217 -4.49 -36.27 7.86
CA GLN A 217 -3.36 -36.38 6.93
C GLN A 217 -2.81 -34.98 6.67
N GLY A 218 -1.50 -34.91 6.41
CA GLY A 218 -0.78 -33.68 6.13
C GLY A 218 0.69 -33.97 5.85
N ALA A 219 1.32 -33.08 5.10
CA ALA A 219 2.76 -33.11 4.89
C ALA A 219 3.47 -32.43 6.06
N LEU A 220 4.78 -32.66 6.23
CA LEU A 220 5.65 -31.99 7.19
C LEU A 220 5.40 -32.32 8.67
N GLY A 221 4.48 -33.23 8.99
CA GLY A 221 4.20 -33.68 10.35
C GLY A 221 5.37 -34.44 11.01
N ALA A 222 6.23 -35.07 10.20
CA ALA A 222 7.49 -35.65 10.64
C ALA A 222 8.64 -34.66 10.42
N ALA A 223 8.66 -33.56 11.17
CA ALA A 223 9.62 -32.46 11.07
C ALA A 223 11.06 -32.93 10.74
N GLY A 224 11.47 -32.82 9.47
CA GLY A 224 12.86 -32.98 9.03
C GLY A 224 13.51 -34.36 9.15
N ALA A 225 12.76 -35.40 9.53
CA ALA A 225 13.31 -36.77 9.71
C ALA A 225 13.18 -37.66 8.45
N GLY A 226 12.59 -37.14 7.37
CA GLY A 226 12.37 -37.87 6.12
C GLY A 226 13.61 -37.92 5.22
N PRO A 227 13.70 -38.91 4.30
CA PRO A 227 14.77 -38.97 3.31
C PRO A 227 14.70 -37.79 2.34
N VAL A 228 15.87 -37.32 1.88
CA VAL A 228 15.94 -36.35 0.78
C VAL A 228 15.59 -37.05 -0.54
N ALA A 229 14.70 -36.47 -1.33
CA ALA A 229 14.39 -36.93 -2.69
C ALA A 229 15.56 -36.62 -3.64
N GLY A 230 16.64 -37.41 -3.56
CA GLY A 230 17.86 -37.18 -4.33
C GLY A 230 17.64 -37.08 -5.84
N GLY A 231 16.68 -37.85 -6.39
CA GLY A 231 16.27 -37.78 -7.79
C GLY A 231 15.65 -36.43 -8.16
N SER A 232 14.58 -36.02 -7.46
CA SER A 232 13.97 -34.70 -7.65
C SER A 232 14.95 -33.54 -7.45
N VAL A 233 15.78 -33.59 -6.41
CA VAL A 233 16.80 -32.55 -6.15
C VAL A 233 17.81 -32.48 -7.29
N GLN A 234 18.34 -33.61 -7.75
CA GLN A 234 19.30 -33.63 -8.85
C GLN A 234 18.68 -33.11 -10.15
N ASN A 235 17.42 -33.45 -10.44
CA ASN A 235 16.71 -32.95 -11.61
C ASN A 235 16.52 -31.43 -11.55
N ILE A 236 16.15 -30.88 -10.39
CA ILE A 236 16.05 -29.44 -10.15
C ILE A 236 17.40 -28.76 -10.38
N VAL A 237 18.47 -29.28 -9.79
CA VAL A 237 19.84 -28.74 -9.95
C VAL A 237 20.28 -28.77 -11.41
N ASN A 238 19.96 -29.84 -12.14
CA ASN A 238 20.34 -29.99 -13.54
C ASN A 238 19.64 -28.97 -14.47
N VAL A 239 18.41 -28.56 -14.15
CA VAL A 239 17.65 -27.59 -14.98
C VAL A 239 17.87 -26.14 -14.56
N GLU A 240 18.37 -25.87 -13.35
CA GLU A 240 18.50 -24.51 -12.83
C GLU A 240 19.33 -23.58 -13.73
N PRO A 241 20.47 -23.99 -14.33
CA PRO A 241 21.22 -23.13 -15.25
C PRO A 241 20.40 -22.63 -16.45
N GLU A 242 19.46 -23.45 -16.95
CA GLU A 242 18.54 -23.04 -18.02
C GLU A 242 17.42 -22.14 -17.50
N CYS A 243 17.05 -22.27 -16.22
CA CYS A 243 16.05 -21.44 -15.55
C CYS A 243 16.54 -20.02 -15.26
N GLU A 244 17.85 -19.81 -15.12
CA GLU A 244 18.46 -18.49 -14.94
C GLU A 244 18.20 -17.54 -16.11
N LYS A 245 17.82 -18.05 -17.29
CA LYS A 245 17.45 -17.21 -18.44
C LYS A 245 16.28 -16.29 -18.10
N SER A 246 15.19 -16.84 -17.57
CA SER A 246 14.05 -16.04 -17.11
C SER A 246 13.10 -16.83 -16.22
N LEU A 247 12.29 -16.11 -15.44
CA LEU A 247 11.21 -16.70 -14.64
C LEU A 247 10.25 -17.57 -15.47
N MET A 248 10.01 -17.25 -16.74
CA MET A 248 9.23 -18.10 -17.64
C MET A 248 9.83 -19.51 -17.75
N HIS A 249 11.14 -19.61 -17.97
CA HIS A 249 11.84 -20.90 -18.06
C HIS A 249 11.74 -21.67 -16.75
N ARG A 250 11.92 -20.99 -15.61
CA ARG A 250 11.76 -21.62 -14.29
C ARG A 250 10.36 -22.17 -14.06
N TYR A 251 9.31 -21.39 -14.33
CA TYR A 251 7.94 -21.87 -14.16
C TYR A 251 7.60 -23.02 -15.11
N LYS A 252 8.11 -22.99 -16.34
CA LYS A 252 7.95 -24.10 -17.28
C LYS A 252 8.67 -25.36 -16.81
N ALA A 253 9.92 -25.23 -16.36
CA ALA A 253 10.70 -26.34 -15.81
C ALA A 253 10.04 -26.90 -14.55
N GLY A 254 9.56 -26.07 -13.64
CA GLY A 254 8.77 -26.48 -12.48
C GLY A 254 7.53 -27.28 -12.88
N ALA A 255 6.75 -26.77 -13.84
CA ALA A 255 5.58 -27.47 -14.36
C ALA A 255 5.89 -28.82 -15.02
N ASP A 256 7.07 -28.97 -15.63
CA ASP A 256 7.51 -30.21 -16.28
C ASP A 256 8.13 -31.20 -15.27
N LEU A 257 8.69 -30.72 -14.16
CA LEU A 257 9.27 -31.52 -13.07
C LEU A 257 8.24 -31.98 -12.02
N LEU A 258 7.10 -31.30 -11.90
CA LEU A 258 6.05 -31.60 -10.90
C LEU A 258 5.62 -33.08 -10.88
N PRO A 259 5.38 -33.76 -12.01
CA PRO A 259 5.00 -35.18 -11.99
C PRO A 259 6.07 -36.09 -11.37
N GLY A 260 7.35 -35.79 -11.60
CA GLY A 260 8.47 -36.53 -11.00
C GLY A 260 8.58 -36.27 -9.50
N CYS A 261 8.44 -35.00 -9.09
CA CYS A 261 8.43 -34.62 -7.68
C CYS A 261 7.25 -35.26 -6.93
N LEU A 262 6.09 -35.35 -7.57
CA LEU A 262 4.93 -36.03 -7.02
C LEU A 262 5.16 -37.54 -6.86
N SER A 263 5.81 -38.19 -7.84
CA SER A 263 6.17 -39.61 -7.74
C SER A 263 7.16 -39.91 -6.62
N ASP A 264 8.01 -38.95 -6.25
CA ASP A 264 8.91 -39.01 -5.09
C ASP A 264 8.18 -38.71 -3.75
N GLY A 265 6.87 -38.46 -3.79
CA GLY A 265 6.02 -38.21 -2.63
C GLY A 265 6.30 -36.87 -1.94
N GLU A 266 6.16 -36.85 -0.61
CA GLU A 266 6.35 -35.63 0.19
C GLU A 266 7.74 -35.02 -0.01
N ALA A 267 8.80 -35.84 0.00
CA ALA A 267 10.16 -35.38 -0.13
C ALA A 267 10.43 -34.66 -1.48
N GLY A 268 9.83 -35.16 -2.57
CA GLY A 268 9.93 -34.51 -3.88
C GLY A 268 9.17 -33.18 -3.94
N MET A 269 7.95 -33.13 -3.40
CA MET A 269 7.18 -31.89 -3.30
C MET A 269 7.83 -30.85 -2.38
N VAL A 270 8.50 -31.28 -1.30
CA VAL A 270 9.31 -30.39 -0.45
C VAL A 270 10.51 -29.83 -1.22
N ALA A 271 11.18 -30.64 -2.04
CA ALA A 271 12.26 -30.15 -2.90
C ALA A 271 11.76 -29.04 -3.86
N MET A 272 10.59 -29.23 -4.46
CA MET A 272 9.93 -28.21 -5.27
C MET A 272 9.60 -26.94 -4.47
N ALA A 273 9.07 -27.09 -3.24
CA ALA A 273 8.76 -25.97 -2.35
C ALA A 273 10.00 -25.16 -1.97
N VAL A 274 11.11 -25.84 -1.64
CA VAL A 274 12.39 -25.19 -1.33
C VAL A 274 12.92 -24.43 -2.54
N TRP A 275 12.88 -25.03 -3.73
CA TRP A 275 13.37 -24.40 -4.95
C TRP A 275 12.61 -23.11 -5.29
N PHE A 276 11.26 -23.16 -5.28
CA PHE A 276 10.46 -21.95 -5.52
C PHE A 276 10.55 -20.94 -4.36
N ARG A 277 10.76 -21.38 -3.13
CA ARG A 277 11.05 -20.48 -2.00
C ARG A 277 12.36 -19.74 -2.21
N PHE A 278 13.43 -20.41 -2.63
CA PHE A 278 14.72 -19.77 -2.96
C PHE A 278 14.57 -18.76 -4.10
N MET A 279 13.73 -19.05 -5.11
CA MET A 279 13.35 -18.05 -6.11
C MET A 279 12.66 -16.84 -5.46
N ALA A 280 11.63 -17.07 -4.64
CA ALA A 280 10.83 -15.98 -4.06
C ALA A 280 11.64 -15.08 -3.11
N VAL A 281 12.62 -15.62 -2.39
CA VAL A 281 13.51 -14.87 -1.49
C VAL A 281 14.83 -14.42 -2.16
N ARG A 282 14.85 -14.37 -3.50
CA ARG A 282 15.96 -13.86 -4.33
C ARG A 282 17.31 -14.57 -4.12
N GLN A 283 17.29 -15.83 -3.68
CA GLN A 283 18.50 -16.67 -3.59
C GLN A 283 18.88 -17.29 -4.94
N LEU A 284 17.96 -17.28 -5.90
CA LEU A 284 18.19 -17.73 -7.28
C LEU A 284 18.12 -16.55 -8.25
N VAL A 285 18.91 -16.60 -9.30
CA VAL A 285 18.92 -15.61 -10.38
C VAL A 285 17.57 -15.65 -11.12
N TRP A 286 16.85 -14.54 -11.22
CA TRP A 286 15.54 -14.53 -11.88
C TRP A 286 15.61 -14.51 -13.40
N ASN A 287 16.61 -13.84 -13.95
CA ASN A 287 16.83 -13.66 -15.37
C ASN A 287 18.28 -13.23 -15.59
N ASN A 288 18.82 -13.59 -16.76
CA ASN A 288 20.17 -13.26 -17.18
C ASN A 288 20.15 -12.93 -18.67
N ASP A 289 20.10 -11.63 -18.97
CA ASP A 289 20.13 -11.02 -20.32
C ASP A 289 19.25 -11.74 -21.36
N TYR A 290 18.03 -12.10 -20.96
CA TYR A 290 17.06 -12.77 -21.84
C TYR A 290 15.74 -12.00 -21.86
N ASN A 291 15.34 -11.53 -23.04
CA ASN A 291 14.10 -10.78 -23.20
C ASN A 291 12.90 -11.72 -23.34
N ILE A 292 11.92 -11.61 -22.45
CA ILE A 292 10.69 -12.40 -22.50
C ILE A 292 9.45 -11.51 -22.33
N LYS A 293 8.37 -11.87 -23.01
CA LYS A 293 7.11 -11.13 -22.87
C LYS A 293 6.43 -11.45 -21.54
N PRO A 294 5.94 -10.45 -20.78
CA PRO A 294 5.16 -10.67 -19.56
C PRO A 294 4.00 -11.66 -19.73
N ARG A 295 3.34 -11.66 -20.90
CA ARG A 295 2.31 -12.67 -21.24
C ARG A 295 2.83 -14.11 -21.22
N GLU A 296 4.09 -14.33 -21.55
CA GLU A 296 4.73 -15.67 -21.58
C GLU A 296 5.12 -16.11 -20.17
N ILE A 297 5.59 -15.19 -19.32
CA ILE A 297 5.78 -15.44 -17.88
C ILE A 297 4.43 -15.80 -17.24
N SER A 298 3.40 -14.98 -17.47
CA SER A 298 2.05 -15.16 -16.93
C SER A 298 1.43 -16.50 -17.34
N ALA A 299 1.62 -16.91 -18.60
CA ALA A 299 1.14 -18.20 -19.09
C ALA A 299 1.90 -19.40 -18.48
N ALA A 300 3.22 -19.28 -18.29
CA ALA A 300 4.00 -20.31 -17.63
C ALA A 300 3.63 -20.47 -16.14
N GLN A 301 3.40 -19.37 -15.44
CA GLN A 301 2.84 -19.37 -14.08
C GLN A 301 1.47 -20.05 -14.04
N LEU A 302 0.58 -19.71 -14.98
CA LEU A 302 -0.75 -20.31 -15.07
C LEU A 302 -0.67 -21.83 -15.22
N LYS A 303 0.13 -22.34 -16.16
CA LYS A 303 0.34 -23.78 -16.36
C LYS A 303 0.84 -24.48 -15.09
N CYS A 304 1.81 -23.88 -14.39
CA CYS A 304 2.36 -24.46 -13.16
C CYS A 304 1.32 -24.49 -12.03
N THR A 305 0.61 -23.38 -11.84
CA THR A 305 -0.34 -23.20 -10.73
C THR A 305 -1.65 -23.97 -10.92
N GLU A 306 -2.09 -24.18 -12.16
CA GLU A 306 -3.22 -25.09 -12.45
C GLU A 306 -2.87 -26.55 -12.13
N GLN A 307 -1.63 -26.99 -12.39
CA GLN A 307 -1.19 -28.33 -12.00
C GLN A 307 -1.12 -28.45 -10.46
N LEU A 308 -0.57 -27.46 -9.77
CA LEU A 308 -0.55 -27.42 -8.30
C LEU A 308 -1.97 -27.44 -7.71
N ALA A 309 -2.92 -26.71 -8.30
CA ALA A 309 -4.31 -26.73 -7.83
C ALA A 309 -4.96 -28.13 -7.97
N ARG A 310 -4.60 -28.89 -9.01
CA ARG A 310 -5.03 -30.30 -9.15
C ARG A 310 -4.39 -31.19 -8.11
N ILE A 311 -3.07 -31.07 -7.88
CA ILE A 311 -2.36 -31.82 -6.85
C ILE A 311 -2.95 -31.52 -5.46
N HIS A 312 -3.24 -30.26 -5.15
CA HIS A 312 -3.90 -29.86 -3.90
C HIS A 312 -5.22 -30.59 -3.66
N ARG A 313 -6.02 -30.81 -4.72
CA ARG A 313 -7.31 -31.51 -4.66
C ARG A 313 -7.14 -33.02 -4.58
N ASP A 314 -6.29 -33.57 -5.45
CA ASP A 314 -6.19 -35.00 -5.71
C ASP A 314 -5.30 -35.73 -4.70
N GLU A 315 -4.38 -35.00 -4.04
CA GLU A 315 -3.41 -35.55 -3.09
C GLU A 315 -3.55 -34.92 -1.69
N PRO A 316 -4.57 -35.33 -0.90
CA PRO A 316 -4.81 -34.86 0.48
C PRO A 316 -3.58 -34.75 1.36
N ALA A 317 -2.70 -35.76 1.32
CA ALA A 317 -1.49 -35.82 2.13
C ALA A 317 -0.44 -34.77 1.74
N LEU A 318 -0.50 -34.25 0.51
CA LEU A 318 0.45 -33.27 -0.03
C LEU A 318 -0.14 -31.87 -0.16
N ARG A 319 -1.37 -31.67 0.33
CA ARG A 319 -2.08 -30.40 0.30
C ARG A 319 -1.24 -29.26 0.85
N ASP A 320 -0.65 -29.43 2.02
CA ASP A 320 0.01 -28.33 2.75
C ASP A 320 1.31 -27.90 2.07
N VAL A 321 2.13 -28.87 1.61
CA VAL A 321 3.34 -28.55 0.83
C VAL A 321 2.98 -27.92 -0.52
N THR A 322 1.88 -28.34 -1.14
CA THR A 322 1.37 -27.72 -2.38
C THR A 322 0.97 -26.26 -2.15
N ARG A 323 0.29 -25.96 -1.04
CA ARG A 323 -0.03 -24.58 -0.62
C ARG A 323 1.23 -23.75 -0.41
N LEU A 324 2.27 -24.32 0.22
CA LEU A 324 3.57 -23.64 0.39
C LEU A 324 4.22 -23.29 -0.95
N ILE A 325 4.18 -24.19 -1.94
CA ILE A 325 4.66 -23.89 -3.30
C ILE A 325 3.83 -22.74 -3.90
N MET A 326 2.51 -22.86 -3.91
CA MET A 326 1.62 -21.85 -4.50
C MET A 326 1.78 -20.47 -3.85
N ALA A 327 2.03 -20.40 -2.54
CA ALA A 327 2.27 -19.12 -1.84
C ALA A 327 3.52 -18.37 -2.33
N THR A 328 4.46 -19.05 -2.98
CA THR A 328 5.70 -18.46 -3.53
C THR A 328 5.62 -18.10 -5.01
N ILE A 329 4.50 -18.44 -5.68
CA ILE A 329 4.31 -18.25 -7.11
C ILE A 329 3.16 -17.27 -7.35
N GLY A 330 3.34 -16.32 -8.28
CA GLY A 330 2.25 -15.48 -8.75
C GLY A 330 1.16 -16.31 -9.46
N ARG A 331 -0.09 -15.86 -9.44
CA ARG A 331 -1.22 -16.68 -9.92
C ARG A 331 -1.15 -17.02 -11.40
N GLY A 332 -0.45 -16.19 -12.17
CA GLY A 332 -0.52 -16.21 -13.62
C GLY A 332 -1.93 -15.93 -14.16
N GLY A 333 -2.02 -15.83 -15.47
CA GLY A 333 -3.27 -15.53 -16.14
C GLY A 333 -3.12 -15.51 -17.64
N ASP A 334 -4.25 -15.47 -18.34
CA ASP A 334 -4.28 -15.44 -19.80
C ASP A 334 -3.55 -14.22 -20.36
N GLY A 335 -3.07 -14.36 -21.60
CA GLY A 335 -2.03 -13.51 -22.18
C GLY A 335 -2.33 -12.00 -22.20
N ASP A 336 -3.59 -11.58 -22.06
CA ASP A 336 -3.96 -10.17 -21.95
C ASP A 336 -3.60 -9.57 -20.59
N VAL A 337 -3.70 -10.33 -19.49
CA VAL A 337 -3.34 -9.88 -18.14
C VAL A 337 -1.84 -9.60 -18.05
N GLY A 338 -0.99 -10.50 -18.55
CA GLY A 338 0.45 -10.27 -18.59
C GLY A 338 0.84 -9.14 -19.54
N GLN A 339 0.24 -9.08 -20.73
CA GLN A 339 0.54 -8.02 -21.71
C GLN A 339 0.14 -6.61 -21.20
N ARG A 340 -0.90 -6.54 -20.37
CA ARG A 340 -1.37 -5.32 -19.68
C ARG A 340 -0.23 -4.55 -19.00
N ILE A 341 0.71 -5.28 -18.39
CA ILE A 341 1.87 -4.72 -17.68
C ILE A 341 2.68 -3.77 -18.59
N ARG A 342 2.93 -4.14 -19.85
CA ARG A 342 3.68 -3.28 -20.80
C ARG A 342 2.84 -2.15 -21.35
N ASP A 343 1.56 -2.40 -21.58
CA ASP A 343 0.70 -1.43 -22.24
C ASP A 343 0.30 -0.29 -21.30
N GLU A 344 0.05 -0.60 -20.04
CA GLU A 344 -0.32 0.38 -19.03
C GLU A 344 0.84 1.27 -18.60
N ILE A 345 2.05 0.76 -18.40
CA ILE A 345 3.19 1.63 -18.03
C ILE A 345 3.46 2.69 -19.12
N LEU A 346 3.33 2.31 -20.39
CA LEU A 346 3.40 3.24 -21.51
C LEU A 346 2.26 4.27 -21.49
N ALA A 347 1.03 3.83 -21.20
CA ALA A 347 -0.11 4.73 -21.08
C ALA A 347 0.05 5.70 -19.91
N ILE A 348 0.57 5.25 -18.77
CA ILE A 348 0.87 6.08 -17.59
C ILE A 348 1.88 7.17 -17.94
N GLN A 349 2.99 6.81 -18.58
CA GLN A 349 4.03 7.77 -18.98
C GLN A 349 3.47 8.86 -19.92
N GLN A 350 2.62 8.47 -20.87
CA GLN A 350 2.00 9.38 -21.82
C GLN A 350 0.94 10.26 -21.17
N ALA A 351 0.03 9.68 -20.38
CA ALA A 351 -1.08 10.39 -19.75
C ALA A 351 -0.59 11.39 -18.69
N ASN A 352 0.53 11.10 -18.03
CA ASN A 352 1.07 11.92 -16.94
C ASN A 352 2.29 12.75 -17.34
N ASN A 353 2.73 12.67 -18.60
CA ASN A 353 3.92 13.36 -19.10
C ASN A 353 5.18 13.13 -18.22
N CYS A 354 5.35 11.90 -17.73
CA CYS A 354 6.45 11.52 -16.83
C CYS A 354 7.51 10.63 -17.51
N LYS A 355 7.60 10.71 -18.84
CA LYS A 355 8.62 9.98 -19.60
C LYS A 355 10.02 10.50 -19.29
N GLY A 356 10.99 9.60 -19.14
CA GLY A 356 12.39 9.89 -18.84
C GLY A 356 12.79 9.46 -17.43
N GLY A 357 14.08 9.57 -17.11
CA GLY A 357 14.64 9.17 -15.82
C GLY A 357 14.22 7.76 -15.39
N MET A 358 13.92 7.60 -14.10
CA MET A 358 13.49 6.34 -13.50
C MET A 358 12.30 5.70 -14.22
N MET A 359 11.29 6.49 -14.63
CA MET A 359 10.08 5.95 -15.26
C MET A 359 10.38 5.30 -16.60
N GLU A 360 11.30 5.86 -17.40
CA GLU A 360 11.71 5.24 -18.67
C GLU A 360 12.56 4.00 -18.43
N GLU A 361 13.49 4.05 -17.48
CA GLU A 361 14.31 2.89 -17.11
C GLU A 361 13.45 1.72 -16.61
N TRP A 362 12.47 2.01 -15.74
CA TRP A 362 11.53 0.99 -15.26
C TRP A 362 10.64 0.44 -16.38
N HIS A 363 10.17 1.29 -17.29
CA HIS A 363 9.46 0.83 -18.49
C HIS A 363 10.34 -0.11 -19.34
N GLN A 364 11.61 0.23 -19.59
CA GLN A 364 12.53 -0.65 -20.33
C GLN A 364 12.75 -1.98 -19.60
N LYS A 365 12.87 -1.95 -18.27
CA LYS A 365 12.95 -3.14 -17.42
C LYS A 365 11.71 -4.02 -17.59
N LEU A 366 10.51 -3.48 -17.43
CA LEU A 366 9.23 -4.20 -17.60
C LEU A 366 9.05 -4.74 -19.03
N HIS A 367 9.56 -4.00 -20.02
CA HIS A 367 9.55 -4.43 -21.41
C HIS A 367 10.54 -5.58 -21.65
N ASN A 368 11.60 -5.72 -20.87
CA ASN A 368 12.55 -6.85 -21.00
C ASN A 368 12.12 -8.05 -20.14
N ASN A 369 11.91 -7.82 -18.85
CA ASN A 369 11.53 -8.79 -17.84
C ASN A 369 10.69 -8.10 -16.75
N THR A 370 9.41 -8.45 -16.66
CA THR A 370 8.65 -8.15 -15.44
C THR A 370 8.98 -9.17 -14.36
N SER A 371 8.96 -8.75 -13.10
CA SER A 371 9.32 -9.58 -11.94
C SER A 371 8.52 -9.16 -10.71
N PRO A 372 8.51 -9.99 -9.64
CA PRO A 372 7.87 -9.63 -8.38
C PRO A 372 8.32 -8.28 -7.78
N ASP A 373 9.58 -7.88 -8.00
CA ASP A 373 10.11 -6.56 -7.56
C ASP A 373 9.34 -5.36 -8.14
N ASP A 374 8.58 -5.51 -9.23
CA ASP A 374 7.81 -4.40 -9.81
C ASP A 374 6.66 -3.92 -8.90
N VAL A 375 6.13 -4.80 -8.04
CA VAL A 375 5.07 -4.47 -7.09
C VAL A 375 5.55 -3.46 -6.04
N PRO A 376 6.60 -3.74 -5.23
CA PRO A 376 7.12 -2.77 -4.26
C PRO A 376 7.72 -1.53 -4.92
N ILE A 377 8.24 -1.60 -6.15
CA ILE A 377 8.65 -0.41 -6.91
C ILE A 377 7.45 0.52 -7.17
N CYS A 378 6.32 -0.03 -7.62
CA CYS A 378 5.11 0.75 -7.85
C CYS A 378 4.52 1.31 -6.54
N GLU A 379 4.53 0.53 -5.46
CA GLU A 379 4.09 0.98 -4.12
C GLU A 379 4.98 2.10 -3.59
N ALA A 380 6.30 2.01 -3.75
CA ALA A 380 7.23 3.07 -3.37
C ALA A 380 6.95 4.37 -4.12
N LEU A 381 6.60 4.32 -5.41
CA LEU A 381 6.21 5.51 -6.18
C LEU A 381 4.91 6.13 -5.66
N LEU A 382 3.92 5.32 -5.25
CA LEU A 382 2.68 5.82 -4.65
C LEU A 382 2.94 6.49 -3.30
N LEU A 383 3.78 5.90 -2.46
CA LEU A 383 4.18 6.48 -1.17
C LEU A 383 5.01 7.76 -1.35
N PHE A 384 5.92 7.76 -2.33
CA PHE A 384 6.69 8.93 -2.74
C PHE A 384 5.77 10.09 -3.13
N ILE A 385 4.77 9.87 -3.98
CA ILE A 385 3.79 10.90 -4.35
C ILE A 385 2.97 11.35 -3.13
N ALA A 386 2.52 10.41 -2.30
CA ALA A 386 1.72 10.72 -1.11
C ALA A 386 2.48 11.51 -0.03
N SER A 387 3.81 11.45 -0.04
CA SER A 387 4.72 12.15 0.87
C SER A 387 5.35 13.40 0.25
N ASP A 388 4.69 13.99 -0.77
CA ASP A 388 5.18 15.19 -1.48
C ASP A 388 6.59 15.01 -2.07
N CYS A 389 6.82 13.84 -2.68
CA CYS A 389 8.08 13.42 -3.27
C CYS A 389 9.26 13.35 -2.27
N ASP A 390 9.01 12.90 -1.03
CA ASP A 390 10.09 12.57 -0.09
C ASP A 390 10.83 11.29 -0.51
N ILE A 391 12.08 11.47 -0.96
CA ILE A 391 12.93 10.37 -1.42
C ILE A 391 13.28 9.38 -0.30
N ASN A 392 13.22 9.79 0.97
CA ASN A 392 13.49 8.88 2.09
C ASN A 392 12.35 7.87 2.23
N VAL A 393 11.10 8.30 2.08
CA VAL A 393 9.92 7.41 2.11
C VAL A 393 9.98 6.40 0.97
N TYR A 394 10.41 6.84 -0.22
CA TYR A 394 10.64 5.95 -1.37
C TYR A 394 11.65 4.85 -1.04
N TRP A 395 12.83 5.22 -0.54
CA TRP A 395 13.89 4.26 -0.23
C TRP A 395 13.58 3.41 1.01
N GLU A 396 12.91 3.96 2.02
CA GLU A 396 12.48 3.21 3.20
C GLU A 396 11.57 2.04 2.81
N HIS A 397 10.58 2.27 1.95
CA HIS A 397 9.71 1.20 1.44
C HIS A 397 10.48 0.16 0.62
N LEU A 398 11.38 0.59 -0.25
CA LEU A 398 12.19 -0.33 -1.06
C LEU A 398 13.14 -1.18 -0.20
N HIS A 399 13.84 -0.57 0.76
CA HIS A 399 14.72 -1.28 1.69
C HIS A 399 13.96 -2.28 2.55
N ALA A 400 12.77 -1.93 3.04
CA ALA A 400 11.90 -2.86 3.77
C ALA A 400 11.50 -4.09 2.92
N ASN A 401 11.53 -3.97 1.60
CA ASN A 401 11.26 -5.05 0.64
C ASN A 401 12.53 -5.73 0.09
N GLY A 402 13.70 -5.40 0.63
CA GLY A 402 15.00 -5.94 0.19
C GLY A 402 15.44 -5.45 -1.19
N ILE A 403 15.05 -4.23 -1.57
CA ILE A 403 15.44 -3.58 -2.82
C ILE A 403 16.25 -2.34 -2.46
N ASP A 404 17.54 -2.37 -2.75
CA ASP A 404 18.45 -1.23 -2.62
C ASP A 404 18.88 -0.73 -4.01
N ALA A 405 19.73 0.31 -4.02
CA ALA A 405 20.24 0.87 -5.27
C ALA A 405 21.09 -0.14 -6.06
N GLU A 406 21.79 -1.06 -5.38
CA GLU A 406 22.58 -2.12 -6.02
C GLU A 406 21.67 -3.09 -6.78
N ARG A 407 20.60 -3.55 -6.13
CA ARG A 407 19.56 -4.39 -6.73
C ARG A 407 18.90 -3.71 -7.92
N MET A 408 18.55 -2.42 -7.80
CA MET A 408 17.96 -1.65 -8.90
C MET A 408 18.91 -1.55 -10.12
N ALA A 409 20.21 -1.44 -9.86
CA ALA A 409 21.26 -1.43 -10.88
C ALA A 409 21.63 -2.82 -11.41
N SER A 410 21.20 -3.91 -10.75
CA SER A 410 21.53 -5.29 -11.12
C SER A 410 20.58 -5.89 -12.16
N TYR A 411 19.44 -5.26 -12.45
CA TYR A 411 18.53 -5.74 -13.49
C TYR A 411 19.18 -5.65 -14.89
N ASP A 412 18.85 -6.58 -15.80
CA ASP A 412 19.31 -6.57 -17.20
C ASP A 412 19.14 -5.19 -17.87
N ARG A 413 17.99 -4.55 -17.59
CA ARG A 413 17.75 -3.14 -17.87
C ARG A 413 17.71 -2.42 -16.53
N LYS A 414 18.81 -1.75 -16.24
CA LYS A 414 19.08 -1.09 -14.96
C LYS A 414 18.10 0.03 -14.70
N ILE A 415 17.77 0.23 -13.42
CA ILE A 415 17.08 1.41 -12.93
C ILE A 415 18.08 2.13 -12.02
N THR A 416 18.57 3.28 -12.47
CA THR A 416 19.61 4.07 -11.80
C THR A 416 19.18 5.50 -11.53
N GLY A 417 18.22 6.01 -12.29
CA GLY A 417 17.59 7.30 -12.04
C GLY A 417 16.69 7.26 -10.81
N LEU A 418 16.58 8.41 -10.14
CA LEU A 418 15.62 8.63 -9.07
C LEU A 418 14.26 9.08 -9.65
N PRO A 419 13.14 8.75 -8.99
CA PRO A 419 11.85 9.31 -9.36
C PRO A 419 11.85 10.83 -9.18
N SER A 420 11.25 11.54 -10.14
CA SER A 420 11.17 13.00 -10.13
C SER A 420 9.84 13.40 -10.77
N PHE A 421 8.87 13.77 -9.95
CA PHE A 421 7.53 14.18 -10.38
C PHE A 421 7.23 15.60 -9.96
N LYS A 422 6.39 16.27 -10.73
CA LYS A 422 5.89 17.62 -10.44
C LYS A 422 4.51 17.53 -9.77
N PRO A 423 4.13 18.50 -8.91
CA PRO A 423 2.83 18.50 -8.23
C PRO A 423 1.63 18.35 -9.16
N GLU A 424 1.70 18.93 -10.37
CA GLU A 424 0.59 18.83 -11.34
C GLU A 424 0.37 17.40 -11.84
N GLN A 425 1.36 16.52 -11.70
CA GLN A 425 1.29 15.11 -12.10
C GLN A 425 0.72 14.21 -11.00
N TYR A 426 0.64 14.67 -9.75
CA TYR A 426 0.34 13.81 -8.59
C TYR A 426 -1.04 13.15 -8.68
N GLU A 427 -2.09 13.89 -9.05
CA GLU A 427 -3.44 13.34 -9.13
C GLU A 427 -3.53 12.24 -10.20
N GLY A 428 -2.99 12.52 -11.39
CA GLY A 428 -3.00 11.57 -12.50
C GLY A 428 -2.14 10.34 -12.23
N LEU A 429 -0.91 10.54 -11.73
CA LEU A 429 0.01 9.44 -11.38
C LEU A 429 -0.57 8.58 -10.26
N THR A 430 -1.13 9.19 -9.22
CA THR A 430 -1.75 8.42 -8.11
C THR A 430 -2.88 7.55 -8.64
N ARG A 431 -3.75 8.07 -9.51
CA ARG A 431 -4.84 7.30 -10.11
C ARG A 431 -4.30 6.16 -10.97
N ASP A 432 -3.39 6.47 -11.90
CA ASP A 432 -2.97 5.50 -12.91
C ASP A 432 -2.01 4.44 -12.34
N LEU A 433 -1.12 4.82 -11.41
CA LEU A 433 -0.25 3.86 -10.71
C LEU A 433 -1.04 2.96 -9.75
N LYS A 434 -2.16 3.40 -9.18
CA LYS A 434 -3.04 2.52 -8.38
C LYS A 434 -3.67 1.43 -9.24
N GLU A 435 -4.18 1.78 -10.42
CA GLU A 435 -4.69 0.78 -11.37
C GLU A 435 -3.56 -0.13 -11.89
N TYR A 436 -2.37 0.42 -12.10
CA TYR A 436 -1.22 -0.35 -12.53
C TYR A 436 -0.73 -1.33 -11.46
N LEU A 437 -0.70 -0.91 -10.20
CA LEU A 437 -0.36 -1.77 -9.07
C LEU A 437 -1.32 -2.96 -8.98
N ARG A 438 -2.62 -2.73 -9.22
CA ARG A 438 -3.63 -3.79 -9.29
C ARG A 438 -3.32 -4.81 -10.39
N THR A 439 -2.88 -4.36 -11.57
CA THR A 439 -2.39 -5.22 -12.66
C THR A 439 -1.14 -6.02 -12.27
N LEU A 440 -0.14 -5.37 -11.65
CA LEU A 440 1.10 -6.02 -11.22
C LEU A 440 0.82 -7.11 -10.17
N LYS A 441 0.01 -6.79 -9.16
CA LYS A 441 -0.40 -7.73 -8.10
C LYS A 441 -1.21 -8.90 -8.66
N ALA A 442 -2.03 -8.67 -9.69
CA ALA A 442 -2.79 -9.74 -10.33
C ALA A 442 -1.91 -10.86 -10.91
N VAL A 443 -0.74 -10.49 -11.44
CA VAL A 443 0.22 -11.43 -12.04
C VAL A 443 1.22 -11.95 -11.00
N HIS A 444 1.85 -11.05 -10.24
CA HIS A 444 3.03 -11.40 -9.41
C HIS A 444 2.72 -11.68 -7.94
N SER A 445 1.61 -11.17 -7.40
CA SER A 445 1.29 -11.30 -5.97
C SER A 445 0.19 -12.33 -5.75
N GLY A 446 0.59 -13.61 -5.72
CA GLY A 446 -0.30 -14.75 -5.48
C GLY A 446 -1.22 -14.59 -4.26
N ALA A 447 -0.63 -14.15 -3.15
CA ALA A 447 -1.27 -14.05 -1.84
C ALA A 447 -1.65 -12.61 -1.44
N ASP A 448 -1.80 -11.68 -2.39
CA ASP A 448 -2.33 -10.34 -2.09
C ASP A 448 -3.86 -10.40 -1.93
N LEU A 449 -4.37 -10.03 -0.75
CA LEU A 449 -5.78 -10.19 -0.40
C LEU A 449 -6.72 -9.45 -1.35
N ASP A 450 -6.34 -8.25 -1.79
CA ASP A 450 -7.18 -7.42 -2.64
C ASP A 450 -7.32 -8.03 -4.03
N SER A 451 -6.18 -8.38 -4.62
CA SER A 451 -6.12 -9.01 -5.93
C SER A 451 -6.74 -10.43 -5.93
N ALA A 452 -6.53 -11.20 -4.85
CA ALA A 452 -7.14 -12.52 -4.66
C ALA A 452 -8.67 -12.43 -4.59
N SER A 453 -9.17 -11.48 -3.81
CA SER A 453 -10.60 -11.23 -3.66
C SER A 453 -11.25 -10.83 -4.98
N GLU A 454 -10.65 -9.91 -5.74
CA GLU A 454 -11.19 -9.46 -7.02
C GLU A 454 -11.33 -10.61 -8.03
N SER A 455 -10.34 -11.50 -8.11
CA SER A 455 -10.43 -12.63 -9.03
C SER A 455 -11.60 -13.55 -8.72
N VAL A 456 -11.95 -13.75 -7.46
CA VAL A 456 -13.09 -14.59 -7.08
C VAL A 456 -14.42 -13.82 -7.19
N LEU A 457 -14.44 -12.56 -6.77
CA LEU A 457 -15.65 -11.72 -6.75
C LEU A 457 -16.05 -11.14 -8.12
N GLY A 458 -15.16 -11.26 -9.09
CA GLY A 458 -15.27 -10.66 -10.40
C GLY A 458 -14.79 -9.21 -10.40
N TYR A 459 -14.15 -8.80 -11.48
CA TYR A 459 -13.74 -7.43 -11.69
C TYR A 459 -13.67 -7.07 -13.16
N HIS A 460 -13.77 -5.78 -13.41
CA HIS A 460 -13.54 -5.19 -14.72
C HIS A 460 -12.42 -4.17 -14.62
N GLN A 461 -11.67 -4.05 -15.70
CA GLN A 461 -10.82 -2.91 -15.95
C GLN A 461 -10.96 -2.48 -17.41
N ASP A 462 -11.02 -1.16 -17.61
CA ASP A 462 -11.21 -0.54 -18.91
C ASP A 462 -10.12 -0.95 -19.92
N ALA A 463 -10.48 -0.81 -21.19
CA ALA A 463 -9.60 -1.16 -22.30
C ALA A 463 -8.33 -0.30 -22.30
N CYS A 464 -7.17 -0.94 -22.17
CA CYS A 464 -5.86 -0.33 -22.40
C CYS A 464 -5.30 -0.86 -23.72
N LYS A 465 -5.00 0.05 -24.68
CA LYS A 465 -4.56 -0.29 -26.05
C LYS A 465 -5.40 -1.38 -26.74
N GLY A 466 -6.72 -1.32 -26.56
CA GLY A 466 -7.68 -2.25 -27.18
C GLY A 466 -7.89 -3.56 -26.43
N LYS A 467 -7.24 -3.76 -25.27
CA LYS A 467 -7.39 -4.95 -24.42
C LYS A 467 -8.13 -4.59 -23.14
N GLU A 468 -9.29 -5.21 -22.95
CA GLU A 468 -10.16 -5.04 -21.79
C GLU A 468 -10.03 -6.28 -20.91
N ILE A 469 -10.01 -6.12 -19.58
CA ILE A 469 -10.06 -7.26 -18.65
C ILE A 469 -11.45 -7.32 -18.04
N ASN A 470 -12.10 -8.48 -18.20
CA ASN A 470 -13.39 -8.76 -17.60
C ASN A 470 -13.34 -10.16 -16.98
N ILE A 471 -13.05 -10.21 -15.67
CA ILE A 471 -13.04 -11.45 -14.91
C ILE A 471 -14.42 -11.64 -14.30
N ALA A 472 -15.08 -12.73 -14.66
CA ALA A 472 -16.37 -13.09 -14.08
C ALA A 472 -16.22 -13.50 -12.60
N PRO A 473 -17.24 -13.27 -11.76
CA PRO A 473 -17.29 -13.90 -10.44
C PRO A 473 -17.30 -15.42 -10.54
N ILE A 474 -16.81 -16.09 -9.50
CA ILE A 474 -17.10 -17.51 -9.26
C ILE A 474 -18.42 -17.56 -8.49
N ASP A 475 -19.51 -17.91 -9.15
CA ASP A 475 -20.87 -17.76 -8.59
C ASP A 475 -21.05 -18.45 -7.24
N GLU A 476 -20.45 -19.62 -7.04
CA GLU A 476 -20.56 -20.37 -5.78
C GLU A 476 -19.82 -19.71 -4.61
N VAL A 477 -18.81 -18.88 -4.90
CA VAL A 477 -17.97 -18.23 -3.88
C VAL A 477 -18.31 -16.76 -3.73
N ALA A 478 -18.69 -16.08 -4.80
CA ALA A 478 -18.97 -14.63 -4.84
C ALA A 478 -20.34 -14.25 -4.24
N THR A 479 -20.74 -14.96 -3.19
CA THR A 479 -22.00 -14.80 -2.46
C THR A 479 -22.06 -13.44 -1.76
N PRO A 480 -23.27 -12.94 -1.41
CA PRO A 480 -23.41 -11.73 -0.61
C PRO A 480 -22.62 -11.78 0.70
N ARG A 481 -22.57 -12.96 1.34
CA ARG A 481 -21.81 -13.20 2.56
C ARG A 481 -20.31 -13.05 2.32
N MET A 482 -19.75 -13.71 1.31
CA MET A 482 -18.31 -13.57 1.00
C MET A 482 -17.93 -12.12 0.70
N ARG A 483 -18.79 -11.36 0.00
CA ARG A 483 -18.57 -9.93 -0.26
C ARG A 483 -18.53 -9.11 1.02
N GLU A 484 -19.47 -9.33 1.94
CA GLU A 484 -19.49 -8.70 3.26
C GLU A 484 -18.23 -9.00 4.07
N LEU A 485 -17.83 -10.27 4.11
CA LEU A 485 -16.64 -10.73 4.84
C LEU A 485 -15.37 -10.08 4.30
N LEU A 486 -15.15 -10.11 2.98
CA LEU A 486 -13.97 -9.53 2.35
C LEU A 486 -13.95 -8.00 2.44
N HIS A 487 -15.11 -7.34 2.41
CA HIS A 487 -15.21 -5.90 2.64
C HIS A 487 -14.83 -5.53 4.08
N SER A 488 -15.35 -6.28 5.06
CA SER A 488 -15.11 -6.03 6.48
C SER A 488 -13.66 -6.37 6.88
N ALA A 489 -13.11 -7.46 6.35
CA ALA A 489 -11.71 -7.84 6.55
C ALA A 489 -10.75 -6.71 6.14
N ARG A 490 -10.95 -6.11 4.96
CA ARG A 490 -10.14 -4.97 4.48
C ARG A 490 -10.40 -3.72 5.31
N GLY A 491 -11.66 -3.36 5.50
CA GLY A 491 -12.02 -2.12 6.20
C GLY A 491 -11.49 -2.08 7.63
N PHE A 492 -11.60 -3.19 8.39
CA PHE A 492 -11.05 -3.23 9.74
C PHE A 492 -9.53 -3.35 9.77
N ARG A 493 -8.89 -3.98 8.78
CA ARG A 493 -7.43 -3.97 8.65
C ARG A 493 -6.92 -2.54 8.47
N ASP A 494 -7.55 -1.76 7.60
CA ASP A 494 -7.16 -0.37 7.33
C ASP A 494 -7.44 0.56 8.52
N LEU A 495 -8.43 0.24 9.34
CA LEU A 495 -8.73 0.93 10.61
C LEU A 495 -7.84 0.48 11.77
N ASN A 496 -6.93 -0.48 11.56
CA ASN A 496 -6.10 -1.10 12.60
C ASN A 496 -6.91 -1.73 13.75
N GLU A 497 -8.02 -2.38 13.40
CA GLU A 497 -8.91 -3.14 14.28
C GLU A 497 -8.66 -4.65 14.11
N PRO A 498 -7.66 -5.24 14.79
CA PRO A 498 -7.22 -6.59 14.49
C PRO A 498 -8.24 -7.66 14.87
N LEU A 499 -9.01 -7.50 15.96
CA LEU A 499 -10.01 -8.50 16.33
C LEU A 499 -11.07 -8.65 15.23
N HIS A 500 -11.71 -7.54 14.84
CA HIS A 500 -12.76 -7.55 13.82
C HIS A 500 -12.25 -7.95 12.43
N SER A 501 -11.02 -7.56 12.07
CA SER A 501 -10.42 -7.98 10.80
C SER A 501 -10.11 -9.49 10.80
N LEU A 502 -9.59 -10.04 11.90
CA LEU A 502 -9.36 -11.48 12.05
C LEU A 502 -10.67 -12.28 12.02
N GLU A 503 -11.71 -11.85 12.73
CA GLU A 503 -13.02 -12.51 12.70
C GLU A 503 -13.59 -12.59 11.28
N ALA A 504 -13.51 -11.49 10.52
CA ALA A 504 -13.95 -11.45 9.13
C ALA A 504 -13.10 -12.33 8.21
N MET A 505 -11.77 -12.33 8.37
CA MET A 505 -10.86 -13.14 7.56
C MET A 505 -11.04 -14.64 7.83
N LEU A 506 -11.12 -15.06 9.09
CA LEU A 506 -11.28 -16.47 9.45
C LEU A 506 -12.65 -17.00 9.01
N GLU A 507 -13.69 -16.20 9.13
CA GLU A 507 -15.00 -16.55 8.61
C GLU A 507 -14.98 -16.70 7.08
N ALA A 508 -14.26 -15.84 6.36
CA ALA A 508 -14.08 -15.99 4.92
C ALA A 508 -13.32 -17.28 4.58
N ARG A 509 -12.29 -17.65 5.34
CA ARG A 509 -11.59 -18.93 5.16
C ARG A 509 -12.51 -20.13 5.40
N ARG A 510 -13.41 -20.06 6.40
CA ARG A 510 -14.43 -21.08 6.66
C ARG A 510 -15.42 -21.23 5.50
N GLU A 511 -15.84 -20.13 4.89
CA GLU A 511 -16.69 -20.16 3.68
C GLU A 511 -15.97 -20.82 2.48
N LEU A 512 -14.63 -20.70 2.39
CA LEU A 512 -13.82 -21.36 1.35
C LEU A 512 -13.46 -22.82 1.66
N TRP A 513 -13.67 -23.25 2.90
CA TRP A 513 -13.32 -24.58 3.39
C TRP A 513 -13.88 -25.75 2.56
N PRO A 514 -15.13 -25.69 2.04
CA PRO A 514 -15.68 -26.78 1.24
C PRO A 514 -14.83 -27.18 0.02
N TRP A 515 -14.09 -26.24 -0.57
CA TRP A 515 -13.18 -26.47 -1.70
C TRP A 515 -11.74 -26.69 -1.27
N THR A 516 -11.31 -26.02 -0.20
CA THR A 516 -9.90 -25.97 0.19
C THR A 516 -9.51 -27.07 1.18
N LYS A 517 -10.46 -27.82 1.73
CA LYS A 517 -10.17 -28.98 2.60
C LYS A 517 -9.66 -30.19 1.81
N PRO A 518 -9.03 -31.17 2.48
CA PRO A 518 -8.75 -32.48 1.87
C PRO A 518 -10.00 -33.12 1.26
N ASN A 519 -9.89 -33.62 0.03
CA ASN A 519 -11.02 -34.15 -0.74
C ASN A 519 -12.18 -33.15 -0.89
N GLY A 520 -11.86 -31.86 -1.00
CA GLY A 520 -12.83 -30.78 -1.20
C GLY A 520 -13.56 -30.85 -2.54
N ASN A 521 -14.59 -30.01 -2.68
CA ASN A 521 -15.39 -29.90 -3.88
C ASN A 521 -14.55 -29.42 -5.08
N ASP A 522 -14.89 -29.89 -6.29
CA ASP A 522 -14.27 -29.40 -7.51
C ASP A 522 -14.81 -28.02 -7.92
N ASN A 523 -14.00 -27.25 -8.64
CA ASN A 523 -14.41 -25.98 -9.25
C ASN A 523 -13.53 -25.67 -10.46
N GLY A 524 -14.13 -25.18 -11.55
CA GLY A 524 -13.40 -24.83 -12.77
C GLY A 524 -12.32 -23.75 -12.58
N ARG A 525 -12.40 -22.99 -11.48
CA ARG A 525 -11.43 -21.97 -11.06
C ARG A 525 -10.88 -22.23 -9.65
N LEU A 526 -10.74 -23.50 -9.26
CA LEU A 526 -10.23 -23.91 -7.94
C LEU A 526 -8.91 -23.21 -7.56
N LYS A 527 -8.02 -22.98 -8.53
CA LYS A 527 -6.78 -22.20 -8.34
C LYS A 527 -7.04 -20.85 -7.67
N ASP A 528 -8.03 -20.10 -8.14
CA ASP A 528 -8.34 -18.76 -7.62
C ASP A 528 -8.94 -18.81 -6.20
N ILE A 529 -9.70 -19.87 -5.90
CA ILE A 529 -10.23 -20.15 -4.56
C ILE A 529 -9.08 -20.43 -3.58
N ILE A 530 -8.12 -21.27 -3.97
CA ILE A 530 -6.93 -21.58 -3.16
C ILE A 530 -6.10 -20.31 -2.92
N TYR A 531 -5.89 -19.47 -3.94
CA TYR A 531 -5.17 -18.21 -3.77
C TYR A 531 -5.88 -17.23 -2.85
N LEU A 532 -7.22 -17.17 -2.86
CA LEU A 532 -7.97 -16.37 -1.90
C LEU A 532 -7.76 -16.87 -0.47
N ASP A 533 -7.81 -18.19 -0.25
CA ASP A 533 -7.53 -18.75 1.08
C ASP A 533 -6.07 -18.52 1.53
N LEU A 534 -5.09 -18.64 0.63
CA LEU A 534 -3.69 -18.29 0.90
C LEU A 534 -3.51 -16.81 1.24
N ALA A 535 -4.21 -15.93 0.53
CA ALA A 535 -4.15 -14.50 0.77
C ALA A 535 -4.79 -14.11 2.10
N LEU A 536 -5.91 -14.75 2.47
CA LEU A 536 -6.55 -14.59 3.77
C LEU A 536 -5.64 -15.11 4.90
N GLU A 537 -5.05 -16.30 4.74
CA GLU A 537 -4.07 -16.84 5.69
C GLU A 537 -2.90 -15.87 5.89
N SER A 538 -2.37 -15.31 4.81
CA SER A 538 -1.26 -14.36 4.88
C SER A 538 -1.66 -13.04 5.55
N ALA A 539 -2.85 -12.52 5.23
CA ALA A 539 -3.38 -11.30 5.84
C ALA A 539 -3.61 -11.47 7.36
N VAL A 540 -4.13 -12.63 7.78
CA VAL A 540 -4.30 -12.96 9.21
C VAL A 540 -2.96 -12.90 9.94
N ARG A 541 -1.91 -13.51 9.38
CA ARG A 541 -0.56 -13.48 9.96
C ARG A 541 -0.04 -12.05 10.11
N GLN A 542 -0.17 -11.24 9.07
CA GLN A 542 0.25 -9.84 9.07
C GLN A 542 -0.49 -9.01 10.12
N VAL A 543 -1.81 -9.21 10.26
CA VAL A 543 -2.61 -8.54 11.29
C VAL A 543 -2.17 -8.94 12.69
N ILE A 544 -1.91 -10.23 12.94
CA ILE A 544 -1.42 -10.72 14.23
C ILE A 544 -0.06 -10.10 14.54
N GLU A 545 0.90 -10.20 13.62
CA GLU A 545 2.26 -9.68 13.77
C GLU A 545 2.26 -8.17 14.03
N GLY A 546 1.49 -7.40 13.27
CA GLY A 546 1.34 -5.96 13.45
C GLY A 546 0.67 -5.57 14.78
N ALA A 547 -0.17 -6.45 15.32
CA ALA A 547 -0.87 -6.19 16.57
C ALA A 547 -0.07 -6.60 17.83
N LEU A 548 1.01 -7.40 17.71
CA LEU A 548 1.80 -7.92 18.83
C LEU A 548 2.23 -6.84 19.83
N GLY A 549 2.72 -5.70 19.35
CA GLY A 549 3.15 -4.58 20.19
C GLY A 549 2.03 -3.95 21.02
N SER A 550 0.76 -4.12 20.62
CA SER A 550 -0.42 -3.59 21.31
C SER A 550 -1.13 -4.61 22.21
N MET A 551 -0.70 -5.87 22.23
CA MET A 551 -1.42 -6.94 22.96
C MET A 551 -1.50 -6.69 24.46
N ALA A 552 -0.45 -6.15 25.06
CA ALA A 552 -0.37 -5.92 26.50
C ALA A 552 -1.36 -4.85 27.03
N THR A 553 -1.88 -3.99 26.14
CA THR A 553 -2.81 -2.91 26.50
C THR A 553 -4.26 -3.20 26.11
N ARG A 554 -4.52 -4.35 25.46
CA ARG A 554 -5.87 -4.79 25.08
C ARG A 554 -6.61 -5.40 26.25
N ALA A 555 -7.94 -5.44 26.16
CA ALA A 555 -8.76 -6.16 27.11
C ALA A 555 -8.34 -7.66 27.11
N PRO A 556 -8.23 -8.33 28.27
CA PRO A 556 -7.82 -9.73 28.33
C PRO A 556 -8.67 -10.65 27.45
N VAL A 557 -9.98 -10.39 27.35
CA VAL A 557 -10.88 -11.16 26.50
C VAL A 557 -10.55 -11.02 25.01
N ASP A 558 -10.10 -9.85 24.57
CA ASP A 558 -9.71 -9.62 23.17
C ASP A 558 -8.41 -10.37 22.86
N VAL A 559 -7.45 -10.38 23.80
CA VAL A 559 -6.22 -11.17 23.65
C VAL A 559 -6.56 -12.65 23.52
N LEU A 560 -7.44 -13.17 24.39
CA LEU A 560 -7.88 -14.56 24.32
C LEU A 560 -8.56 -14.87 22.97
N LYS A 561 -9.46 -14.01 22.48
CA LYS A 561 -10.11 -14.18 21.17
C LYS A 561 -9.11 -14.16 20.02
N ILE A 562 -8.16 -13.21 20.03
CA ILE A 562 -7.13 -13.10 18.98
C ILE A 562 -6.25 -14.35 18.97
N THR A 563 -5.85 -14.87 20.12
CA THR A 563 -5.11 -16.14 20.21
C THR A 563 -5.93 -17.31 19.66
N GLY A 564 -7.23 -17.37 19.95
CA GLY A 564 -8.13 -18.40 19.40
C GLY A 564 -8.24 -18.33 17.87
N LEU A 565 -8.37 -17.12 17.32
CA LEU A 565 -8.40 -16.89 15.87
C LEU A 565 -7.07 -17.27 15.20
N ALA A 566 -5.94 -17.00 15.86
CA ALA A 566 -4.61 -17.42 15.40
C ALA A 566 -4.48 -18.94 15.36
N LEU A 567 -4.96 -19.63 16.41
CA LEU A 567 -4.97 -21.09 16.49
C LEU A 567 -5.89 -21.72 15.44
N GLU A 568 -7.06 -21.14 15.21
CA GLU A 568 -7.97 -21.57 14.15
C GLU A 568 -7.34 -21.40 12.76
N ASN A 569 -6.64 -20.29 12.53
CA ASN A 569 -5.93 -20.03 11.28
C ASN A 569 -4.87 -21.11 11.02
N LEU A 570 -4.15 -21.50 12.06
CA LEU A 570 -3.15 -22.57 12.01
C LEU A 570 -3.81 -23.94 11.73
N ALA A 571 -4.94 -24.24 12.38
CA ALA A 571 -5.69 -25.47 12.17
C ALA A 571 -6.23 -25.59 10.73
N LEU A 572 -6.72 -24.50 10.12
CA LEU A 572 -7.19 -24.48 8.72
C LEU A 572 -6.07 -24.71 7.69
N SER A 573 -4.81 -24.44 8.06
CA SER A 573 -3.67 -24.47 7.14
C SER A 573 -2.79 -25.70 7.26
N THR A 574 -2.74 -26.33 8.44
CA THR A 574 -1.82 -27.42 8.76
C THR A 574 -2.56 -28.75 8.72
N GLY A 575 -2.10 -29.74 7.95
CA GLY A 575 -2.62 -31.10 8.03
C GLY A 575 -1.98 -31.89 9.18
N GLY A 576 -2.55 -33.05 9.52
CA GLY A 576 -2.19 -33.78 10.73
C GLY A 576 -2.47 -32.98 12.02
N ASN A 577 -3.54 -32.19 12.01
CA ASN A 577 -3.80 -31.14 13.01
C ASN A 577 -4.62 -31.59 14.22
N ASP A 578 -4.69 -32.90 14.50
CA ASP A 578 -5.47 -33.46 15.60
C ASP A 578 -5.22 -32.74 16.93
N GLU A 579 -3.96 -32.46 17.27
CA GLU A 579 -3.59 -31.73 18.49
C GLU A 579 -4.04 -30.27 18.46
N LEU A 580 -3.91 -29.58 17.31
CA LEU A 580 -4.35 -28.19 17.15
C LEU A 580 -5.87 -28.07 17.29
N VAL A 581 -6.63 -29.05 16.78
CA VAL A 581 -8.09 -29.10 16.91
C VAL A 581 -8.51 -29.30 18.36
N ILE A 582 -7.80 -30.16 19.12
CA ILE A 582 -8.03 -30.31 20.56
C ILE A 582 -7.74 -28.99 21.27
N CYS A 583 -6.59 -28.36 20.98
CA CYS A 583 -6.25 -27.05 21.55
C CYS A 583 -7.33 -26.01 21.23
N LEU A 584 -7.84 -25.97 19.99
CA LEU A 584 -8.86 -25.02 19.57
C LEU A 584 -10.15 -25.21 20.36
N ARG A 585 -10.60 -26.45 20.52
CA ARG A 585 -11.79 -26.79 21.30
C ARG A 585 -11.64 -26.38 22.77
N GLU A 586 -10.51 -26.70 23.40
CA GLU A 586 -10.29 -26.31 24.79
C GLU A 586 -10.13 -24.79 24.94
N TRP A 587 -9.54 -24.12 23.96
CA TRP A 587 -9.41 -22.67 23.94
C TRP A 587 -10.77 -21.97 23.83
N ASP A 588 -11.67 -22.48 23.01
CA ASP A 588 -13.05 -21.99 22.92
C ASP A 588 -13.78 -22.10 24.27
N ASN A 589 -13.56 -23.19 25.03
CA ASN A 589 -14.10 -23.33 26.38
C ASN A 589 -13.57 -22.23 27.33
N ILE A 590 -12.27 -21.91 27.25
CA ILE A 590 -11.64 -20.85 28.04
C ILE A 590 -12.24 -19.48 27.69
N VAL A 591 -12.36 -19.16 26.40
CA VAL A 591 -12.94 -17.89 25.94
C VAL A 591 -14.39 -17.76 26.40
N ASN A 592 -15.18 -18.82 26.27
CA ASN A 592 -16.57 -18.83 26.71
C ASN A 592 -16.71 -18.65 28.23
N ALA A 593 -15.86 -19.30 29.02
CA ALA A 593 -15.83 -19.11 30.48
C ALA A 593 -15.47 -17.67 30.86
N ALA A 594 -14.48 -17.07 30.19
CA ALA A 594 -14.07 -15.70 30.42
C ALA A 594 -15.17 -14.67 30.07
N MET A 595 -15.95 -14.93 29.01
CA MET A 595 -17.10 -14.09 28.64
C MET A 595 -18.32 -14.28 29.57
N GLY A 596 -18.44 -15.45 30.21
CA GLY A 596 -19.55 -15.80 31.09
C GLY A 596 -19.48 -15.21 32.50
N GLY A 597 -18.40 -14.50 32.86
CA GLY A 597 -18.22 -13.89 34.17
C GLY A 597 -17.93 -14.88 35.31
N GLY A 598 -17.06 -15.87 35.05
CA GLY A 598 -16.60 -16.84 36.04
C GLY A 598 -15.86 -16.24 37.23
#